data_AF-A0A7X8ZVG4-F1
#
_entry.id   AF-A0A7X8ZVG4-F1
#
_cell.length_a   1.000
_cell.length_b   1.000
_cell.length_c   1.000
_cell.angle_alpha   90.00
_cell.angle_beta   90.00
_cell.angle_gamma   90.00
#
_symmetry.space_group_name_H-M   'P 1'
#
loop_
_entity.id
_entity.type
_entity.pdbx_description
1 polymer ?
#
loop_
_entity_poly.entity_id
_entity_poly.type
_entity_poly.pdbx_seq_one_letter_code
_entity_poly.pdbx_strand_id
1 'polypeptide(L)'
;LKGMFDRKEHKRRSTLKKFELVDVKEVAVRDLVVRYDSTNGYLGYGVKTGTEQVTVSQFDRLLVIRRDGSYQVIDAPEKEFVGKGLLHCMIADRDELAKTVFTLIYQEKTYKYTFIKRTRITSFQLKKLYPLLPDEKNYKVVRLLTHPNAEIGVTYKPKPGLRILEETFYFSDFLVKNPRAKGVRMTVKEIASMRIRAVKEDVSSAKDPELFDEEEEA
;
A
#
# COMPACT_ATOMS: atom_id res chain seq x y z
N LEU A 1 9.71 56.19 45.24
CA LEU A 1 10.43 54.90 45.14
C LEU A 1 10.88 54.60 43.70
N LYS A 2 11.75 55.42 43.09
CA LYS A 2 12.19 55.24 41.69
C LYS A 2 13.71 55.29 41.52
N GLY A 3 14.45 54.88 42.55
CA GLY A 3 15.92 54.94 42.57
C GLY A 3 16.58 54.10 43.67
N MET A 4 15.91 53.07 44.19
CA MET A 4 16.38 52.32 45.38
C MET A 4 17.07 50.98 45.05
N PHE A 5 17.21 50.61 43.77
CA PHE A 5 17.87 49.37 43.39
C PHE A 5 18.85 49.62 42.25
N ASP A 6 20.15 49.52 42.54
CA ASP A 6 21.19 49.58 41.53
C ASP A 6 21.18 48.28 40.70
N ARG A 7 21.08 48.42 39.37
CA ARG A 7 20.96 47.29 38.42
C ARG A 7 22.19 46.37 38.43
N LYS A 8 23.32 46.84 38.98
CA LYS A 8 24.56 46.06 39.10
C LYS A 8 24.48 44.97 40.17
N GLU A 9 23.81 45.21 41.29
CA GLU A 9 23.75 44.25 42.41
C GLU A 9 22.63 43.22 42.24
N HIS A 10 21.58 43.55 41.48
CA HIS A 10 20.44 42.65 41.20
C HIS A 10 20.39 42.20 39.74
N LYS A 11 21.47 41.60 39.24
CA LYS A 11 21.47 40.98 37.90
C LYS A 11 20.50 39.79 37.86
N ARG A 12 19.60 39.79 36.87
CA ARG A 12 18.67 38.69 36.61
C ARG A 12 19.45 37.39 36.37
N ARG A 13 19.20 36.36 37.19
CA ARG A 13 19.85 35.03 37.10
C ARG A 13 19.14 34.07 36.14
N SER A 14 17.92 34.38 35.70
CA SER A 14 17.15 33.55 34.78
C SER A 14 17.44 33.89 33.32
N THR A 15 17.83 32.87 32.55
CA THR A 15 18.06 32.99 31.11
C THR A 15 16.79 32.60 30.37
N LEU A 16 16.32 33.45 29.45
CA LEU A 16 15.21 33.11 28.55
C LEU A 16 15.73 32.11 27.50
N LYS A 17 15.54 30.81 27.76
CA LYS A 17 15.70 29.78 26.73
C LYS A 17 14.37 29.61 26.02
N LYS A 18 14.39 29.58 24.68
CA LYS A 18 13.27 29.07 23.91
C LYS A 18 13.22 27.56 24.15
N PHE A 19 12.07 27.06 24.55
CA PHE A 19 11.83 25.63 24.57
C PHE A 19 11.69 25.19 23.12
N GLU A 20 12.58 24.33 22.66
CA GLU A 20 12.33 23.55 21.44
C GLU A 20 11.26 22.52 21.81
N LEU A 21 10.11 22.60 21.14
CA LEU A 21 9.10 21.55 21.19
C LEU A 21 9.72 20.33 20.50
N VAL A 22 10.39 19.50 21.29
CA VAL A 22 10.86 18.19 20.82
C VAL A 22 9.60 17.38 20.51
N ASP A 23 9.36 17.12 19.22
CA ASP A 23 8.22 16.34 18.79
C ASP A 23 8.42 14.91 19.31
N VAL A 24 7.61 14.50 20.29
CA VAL A 24 7.74 13.23 21.03
C VAL A 24 7.73 12.03 20.07
N LYS A 25 7.15 12.21 18.87
CA LYS A 25 7.14 11.22 17.79
C LYS A 25 8.50 10.96 17.16
N GLU A 26 9.37 11.95 17.05
CA GLU A 26 10.70 11.79 16.41
C GLU A 26 11.69 11.05 17.30
N VAL A 27 11.49 11.11 18.63
CA VAL A 27 12.36 10.46 19.62
C VAL A 27 11.92 9.03 19.94
N ALA A 28 10.73 8.62 19.50
CA ALA A 28 10.17 7.34 19.84
C ALA A 28 10.83 6.21 19.03
N VAL A 29 11.51 5.30 19.71
CA VAL A 29 12.18 4.15 19.09
C VAL A 29 11.12 3.17 18.58
N ARG A 30 11.37 2.59 17.40
CA ARG A 30 10.55 1.49 16.84
C ARG A 30 11.03 0.16 17.40
N ASP A 31 10.53 -0.21 18.57
CA ASP A 31 10.91 -1.42 19.31
C ASP A 31 9.77 -2.45 19.45
N LEU A 32 8.53 -2.07 19.11
CA LEU A 32 7.37 -2.94 19.28
C LEU A 32 7.08 -3.73 18.00
N VAL A 33 7.24 -5.06 18.06
CA VAL A 33 6.94 -5.95 16.92
C VAL A 33 5.46 -6.27 16.85
N VAL A 34 4.78 -5.79 15.81
CA VAL A 34 3.37 -6.09 15.55
C VAL A 34 3.24 -7.48 14.93
N ARG A 35 2.41 -8.31 15.54
CA ARG A 35 2.08 -9.65 15.04
C ARG A 35 0.63 -9.75 14.62
N TYR A 36 0.38 -10.62 13.64
CA TYR A 36 -0.96 -10.97 13.19
C TYR A 36 -1.24 -12.46 13.41
N ASP A 37 -2.29 -12.72 14.19
CA ASP A 37 -2.85 -14.06 14.36
C ASP A 37 -3.93 -14.30 13.29
N SER A 38 -3.60 -15.11 12.28
CA SER A 38 -4.51 -15.44 11.18
C SER A 38 -5.71 -16.29 11.60
N THR A 39 -5.59 -17.06 12.68
CA THR A 39 -6.64 -17.98 13.15
C THR A 39 -7.74 -17.20 13.84
N ASN A 40 -7.34 -16.29 14.72
CA ASN A 40 -8.26 -15.50 15.54
C ASN A 40 -8.57 -14.12 14.94
N GLY A 41 -7.72 -13.59 14.04
CA GLY A 41 -7.90 -12.29 13.40
C GLY A 41 -7.47 -11.09 14.25
N TYR A 42 -6.56 -11.29 15.22
CA TYR A 42 -6.02 -10.21 16.05
C TYR A 42 -4.70 -9.69 15.48
N LEU A 43 -4.54 -8.36 15.53
CA LEU A 43 -3.33 -7.64 15.16
C LEU A 43 -2.87 -6.79 16.35
N GLY A 44 -1.57 -6.78 16.64
CA GLY A 44 -1.00 -5.88 17.64
C GLY A 44 0.34 -6.37 18.17
N TYR A 45 1.03 -5.51 18.92
CA TYR A 45 2.32 -5.86 19.52
C TYR A 45 2.19 -6.72 20.79
N GLY A 46 1.03 -6.72 21.43
CA GLY A 46 0.69 -7.62 22.55
C GLY A 46 0.25 -9.02 22.10
N VAL A 47 0.15 -9.27 20.80
CA VAL A 47 -0.22 -10.58 20.26
C VAL A 47 1.01 -11.50 20.26
N LYS A 48 0.95 -12.56 21.06
CA LYS A 48 2.06 -13.53 21.21
C LYS A 48 2.10 -14.56 20.07
N THR A 49 0.97 -14.81 19.43
CA THR A 49 0.79 -15.84 18.40
C THR A 49 0.76 -15.24 17.00
N GLY A 50 1.23 -16.00 16.01
CA GLY A 50 1.10 -15.65 14.60
C GLY A 50 2.37 -15.12 13.95
N THR A 51 2.19 -14.34 12.89
CA THR A 51 3.27 -13.91 11.99
C THR A 51 3.64 -12.46 12.23
N GLU A 52 4.94 -12.18 12.30
CA GLU A 52 5.47 -10.82 12.42
C GLU A 52 5.19 -10.03 11.15
N GLN A 53 4.69 -8.80 11.32
CA GLN A 53 4.31 -7.93 10.20
C GLN A 53 5.29 -6.77 10.05
N VAL A 54 5.41 -5.95 11.09
CA VAL A 54 6.21 -4.73 11.07
C VAL A 54 6.57 -4.31 12.50
N THR A 55 7.71 -3.66 12.66
CA THR A 55 8.14 -3.06 13.94
C THR A 55 7.73 -1.60 13.97
N VAL A 56 7.06 -1.17 15.04
CA VAL A 56 6.47 0.16 15.18
C VAL A 56 6.83 0.81 16.51
N SER A 57 6.59 2.11 16.60
CA SER A 57 6.47 2.85 17.85
C SER A 57 5.01 2.92 18.31
N GLN A 58 4.78 3.27 19.58
CA GLN A 58 3.42 3.49 20.14
C GLN A 58 2.65 4.62 19.44
N PHE A 59 3.34 5.56 18.80
CA PHE A 59 2.74 6.69 18.09
C PHE A 59 2.59 6.48 16.58
N ASP A 60 3.12 5.36 16.07
CA ASP A 60 3.03 5.02 14.66
C ASP A 60 1.60 4.58 14.30
N ARG A 61 1.30 4.71 13.01
CA ARG A 61 0.04 4.25 12.43
C ARG A 61 0.30 3.07 11.52
N LEU A 62 -0.70 2.22 11.38
CA LEU A 62 -0.65 1.02 10.56
C LEU A 62 -1.72 1.06 9.48
N LEU A 63 -1.30 0.83 8.23
CA LEU A 63 -2.20 0.53 7.14
C LEU A 63 -2.50 -0.97 7.17
N VAL A 64 -3.79 -1.31 7.22
CA VAL A 64 -4.28 -2.68 7.23
C VAL A 64 -5.10 -2.90 5.97
N ILE A 65 -4.68 -3.82 5.10
CA ILE A 65 -5.43 -4.25 3.92
C ILE A 65 -5.93 -5.68 4.14
N ARG A 66 -7.23 -5.89 3.96
CA ARG A 66 -7.93 -7.14 4.22
C ARG A 66 -8.31 -7.87 2.94
N ARG A 67 -8.60 -9.17 3.05
CA ARG A 67 -8.95 -10.06 1.93
C ARG A 67 -10.30 -9.73 1.27
N ASP A 68 -11.20 -9.08 2.01
CA ASP A 68 -12.44 -8.51 1.47
C ASP A 68 -12.18 -7.37 0.47
N GLY A 69 -10.95 -6.87 0.39
CA GLY A 69 -10.58 -5.76 -0.47
C GLY A 69 -10.84 -4.40 0.17
N SER A 70 -11.01 -4.35 1.48
CA SER A 70 -11.06 -3.10 2.25
C SER A 70 -9.68 -2.75 2.81
N TYR A 71 -9.45 -1.45 3.02
CA TYR A 71 -8.31 -0.95 3.78
C TYR A 71 -8.76 0.01 4.87
N GLN A 72 -7.97 0.08 5.94
CA GLN A 72 -8.14 1.05 7.01
C GLN A 72 -6.78 1.45 7.57
N VAL A 73 -6.70 2.64 8.17
CA VAL A 73 -5.51 3.06 8.92
C VAL A 73 -5.88 3.16 10.40
N ILE A 74 -5.11 2.49 11.25
CA ILE A 74 -5.31 2.45 12.71
C ILE A 74 -4.03 2.92 13.40
N ASP A 75 -4.14 3.42 14.64
CA ASP A 75 -2.97 3.65 15.48
C ASP A 75 -2.40 2.28 15.94
N ALA A 76 -1.09 2.19 16.21
CA ALA A 76 -0.45 0.95 16.61
C ALA A 76 -1.13 0.33 17.85
N PRO A 77 -1.86 -0.80 17.71
CA PRO A 77 -2.65 -1.33 18.82
C PRO A 77 -1.85 -2.34 19.63
N GLU A 78 -2.12 -2.41 20.93
CA GLU A 78 -1.65 -3.53 21.76
C GLU A 78 -2.29 -4.84 21.29
N LYS A 79 -3.61 -4.82 21.09
CA LYS A 79 -4.38 -5.92 20.51
C LYS A 79 -5.70 -5.39 19.96
N GLU A 80 -5.90 -5.50 18.66
CA GLU A 80 -7.13 -5.10 17.98
C GLU A 80 -7.61 -6.20 17.04
N PHE A 81 -8.93 -6.39 16.94
CA PHE A 81 -9.51 -7.33 16.01
C PHE A 81 -9.64 -6.69 14.62
N VAL A 82 -8.91 -7.21 13.64
CA VAL A 82 -8.93 -6.73 12.25
C VAL A 82 -9.60 -7.72 11.30
N GLY A 83 -10.18 -8.79 11.83
CA GLY A 83 -10.79 -9.84 11.03
C GLY A 83 -9.79 -10.87 10.49
N LYS A 84 -10.33 -11.90 9.84
CA LYS A 84 -9.54 -12.99 9.25
C LYS A 84 -9.15 -12.64 7.82
N GLY A 85 -7.89 -12.88 7.48
CA GLY A 85 -7.37 -12.64 6.13
C GLY A 85 -6.75 -11.24 5.97
N LEU A 86 -5.75 -10.92 6.77
CA LEU A 86 -4.83 -9.83 6.48
C LEU A 86 -4.08 -10.13 5.18
N LEU A 87 -4.13 -9.19 4.22
CA LEU A 87 -3.34 -9.27 2.99
C LEU A 87 -2.02 -8.52 3.10
N HIS A 88 -2.04 -7.36 3.77
CA HIS A 88 -0.84 -6.55 3.95
C HIS A 88 -0.98 -5.64 5.17
N CYS A 89 0.13 -5.44 5.86
CA CYS A 89 0.25 -4.53 6.99
C CYS A 89 1.59 -3.80 6.87
N MET A 90 1.56 -2.46 6.95
CA MET A 90 2.76 -1.63 6.93
C MET A 90 2.53 -0.35 7.74
N ILE A 91 3.60 0.39 8.05
CA ILE A 91 3.49 1.70 8.67
C ILE A 91 2.80 2.66 7.69
N ALA A 92 1.82 3.41 8.21
CA ALA A 92 1.04 4.37 7.47
C ALA A 92 1.63 5.78 7.60
N ASP A 93 2.86 5.95 7.10
CA ASP A 93 3.45 7.26 6.91
C ASP A 93 2.99 7.87 5.57
N ARG A 94 2.67 9.16 5.55
CA ARG A 94 2.14 9.84 4.36
C ARG A 94 3.14 9.81 3.21
N ASP A 95 4.41 10.00 3.50
CA ASP A 95 5.46 10.05 2.48
C ASP A 95 5.77 8.66 1.91
N GLU A 96 5.82 7.63 2.78
CA GLU A 96 5.99 6.23 2.35
C GLU A 96 4.78 5.73 1.54
N LEU A 97 3.56 6.02 1.98
CA LEU A 97 2.34 5.61 1.28
C LEU A 97 2.16 6.34 -0.06
N ALA A 98 2.62 7.58 -0.18
CA ALA A 98 2.60 8.31 -1.46
C ALA A 98 3.53 7.68 -2.50
N LYS A 99 4.67 7.13 -2.06
CA LYS A 99 5.64 6.43 -2.93
C LYS A 99 5.20 5.01 -3.27
N THR A 100 4.52 4.34 -2.36
CA THR A 100 4.13 2.93 -2.49
C THR A 100 2.95 2.75 -3.45
N VAL A 101 3.12 1.91 -4.48
CA VAL A 101 2.04 1.53 -5.40
C VAL A 101 1.49 0.18 -5.00
N PHE A 102 0.22 0.15 -4.62
CA PHE A 102 -0.51 -1.08 -4.35
C PHE A 102 -1.11 -1.59 -5.65
N THR A 103 -0.68 -2.77 -6.06
CA THR A 103 -1.23 -3.48 -7.23
C THR A 103 -2.12 -4.61 -6.76
N LEU A 104 -3.42 -4.45 -6.96
CA LEU A 104 -4.44 -5.44 -6.67
C LEU A 104 -4.84 -6.17 -7.94
N ILE A 105 -4.73 -7.49 -7.90
CA ILE A 105 -5.32 -8.37 -8.90
C ILE A 105 -6.54 -9.01 -8.26
N TYR A 106 -7.70 -8.80 -8.86
CA TYR A 106 -8.97 -9.27 -8.34
C TYR A 106 -9.80 -9.91 -9.44
N GLN A 107 -10.67 -10.84 -9.05
CA GLN A 107 -11.47 -11.64 -9.98
C GLN A 107 -12.94 -11.52 -9.63
N GLU A 108 -13.78 -11.43 -10.65
CA GLU A 108 -15.22 -11.50 -10.51
C GLU A 108 -15.67 -12.94 -10.20
N LYS A 109 -16.61 -13.11 -9.27
CA LYS A 109 -17.04 -14.44 -8.80
C LYS A 109 -17.87 -15.18 -9.85
N THR A 110 -18.69 -14.47 -10.63
CA THR A 110 -19.61 -15.04 -11.63
C THR A 110 -18.87 -15.49 -12.88
N TYR A 111 -18.32 -14.55 -13.65
CA TYR A 111 -17.72 -14.84 -14.96
C TYR A 111 -16.22 -15.14 -14.91
N LYS A 112 -15.59 -15.06 -13.73
CA LYS A 112 -14.15 -15.28 -13.53
C LYS A 112 -13.24 -14.30 -14.30
N TYR A 113 -13.78 -13.17 -14.73
CA TYR A 113 -13.00 -12.09 -15.33
C TYR A 113 -12.01 -11.53 -14.33
N THR A 114 -10.78 -11.32 -14.78
CA THR A 114 -9.69 -10.84 -13.93
C THR A 114 -9.38 -9.40 -14.25
N PHE A 115 -9.20 -8.61 -13.21
CA PHE A 115 -8.95 -7.19 -13.26
C PHE A 115 -7.69 -6.87 -12.47
N ILE A 116 -7.02 -5.80 -12.88
CA ILE A 116 -5.87 -5.24 -12.20
C ILE A 116 -6.13 -3.78 -11.85
N LYS A 117 -5.76 -3.40 -10.64
CA LYS A 117 -5.87 -2.04 -10.14
C LYS A 117 -4.56 -1.66 -9.46
N ARG A 118 -3.85 -0.71 -10.05
CA ARG A 118 -2.69 -0.06 -9.44
C ARG A 118 -3.16 1.22 -8.77
N THR A 119 -2.85 1.41 -7.49
CA THR A 119 -3.31 2.58 -6.72
C THR A 119 -2.33 3.04 -5.66
N ARG A 120 -2.37 4.33 -5.34
CA ARG A 120 -1.61 4.96 -4.26
C ARG A 120 -2.57 5.48 -3.20
N ILE A 121 -2.28 5.24 -1.94
CA ILE A 121 -3.09 5.72 -0.82
C ILE A 121 -2.48 7.03 -0.33
N THR A 122 -2.98 8.15 -0.83
CA THR A 122 -2.45 9.49 -0.50
C THR A 122 -3.14 10.13 0.71
N SER A 123 -4.38 9.75 0.99
CA SER A 123 -5.18 10.33 2.07
C SER A 123 -6.02 9.26 2.76
N PHE A 124 -6.13 9.38 4.07
CA PHE A 124 -6.90 8.49 4.92
C PHE A 124 -7.39 9.22 6.18
N GLN A 125 -8.50 8.74 6.71
CA GLN A 125 -8.99 9.08 8.05
C GLN A 125 -8.76 7.88 8.98
N LEU A 126 -8.39 8.15 10.23
CA LEU A 126 -8.17 7.11 11.23
C LEU A 126 -9.44 6.29 11.47
N LYS A 127 -9.29 4.97 11.60
CA LYS A 127 -10.35 3.99 11.89
C LYS A 127 -11.50 3.98 10.89
N LYS A 128 -11.33 4.62 9.73
CA LYS A 128 -12.30 4.57 8.65
C LYS A 128 -11.96 3.46 7.66
N LEU A 129 -12.98 2.69 7.30
CA LEU A 129 -12.88 1.61 6.34
C LEU A 129 -13.18 2.13 4.93
N TYR A 130 -12.31 1.79 3.98
CA TYR A 130 -12.40 2.21 2.60
C TYR A 130 -12.31 1.00 1.66
N PRO A 131 -13.19 0.89 0.64
CA PRO A 131 -13.14 -0.21 -0.32
C PRO A 131 -12.10 0.04 -1.42
N LEU A 132 -11.29 -0.98 -1.73
CA LEU A 132 -10.43 -1.04 -2.93
C LEU A 132 -11.10 -1.75 -4.09
N LEU A 133 -12.10 -2.59 -3.82
CA LEU A 133 -12.90 -3.27 -4.83
C LEU A 133 -14.17 -2.48 -5.16
N PRO A 134 -14.70 -2.58 -6.39
CA PRO A 134 -15.99 -1.98 -6.72
C PRO A 134 -17.15 -2.55 -5.90
N ASP A 135 -17.10 -3.84 -5.58
CA ASP A 135 -18.11 -4.55 -4.77
C ASP A 135 -17.47 -5.80 -4.12
N GLU A 136 -17.46 -5.85 -2.80
CA GLU A 136 -16.86 -6.94 -2.01
C GLU A 136 -17.61 -8.28 -2.19
N LYS A 137 -18.90 -8.22 -2.54
CA LYS A 137 -19.72 -9.43 -2.73
C LYS A 137 -19.45 -10.08 -4.07
N ASN A 138 -19.25 -9.29 -5.11
CA ASN A 138 -19.10 -9.79 -6.49
C ASN A 138 -17.64 -10.05 -6.88
N TYR A 139 -16.68 -9.45 -6.19
CA TYR A 139 -15.26 -9.61 -6.49
C TYR A 139 -14.52 -10.30 -5.34
N LYS A 140 -13.41 -10.96 -5.67
CA LYS A 140 -12.46 -11.52 -4.70
C LYS A 140 -11.05 -11.03 -5.02
N VAL A 141 -10.27 -10.67 -4.01
CA VAL A 141 -8.85 -10.40 -4.20
C VAL A 141 -8.12 -11.72 -4.48
N VAL A 142 -7.33 -11.74 -5.55
CA VAL A 142 -6.49 -12.88 -5.92
C VAL A 142 -5.08 -12.67 -5.38
N ARG A 143 -4.50 -11.49 -5.65
CA ARG A 143 -3.18 -11.09 -5.17
C ARG A 143 -3.13 -9.58 -4.88
N LEU A 144 -2.29 -9.23 -3.92
CA LEU A 144 -1.91 -7.86 -3.58
C LEU A 144 -0.39 -7.81 -3.59
N LEU A 145 0.17 -6.82 -4.28
CA LEU A 145 1.60 -6.64 -4.49
C LEU A 145 1.95 -5.17 -4.26
N THR A 146 3.11 -4.91 -3.69
CA THR A 146 3.64 -3.55 -3.44
C THR A 146 4.83 -3.19 -4.32
N HIS A 147 5.24 -4.10 -5.20
CA HIS A 147 6.33 -3.85 -6.14
C HIS A 147 5.96 -2.76 -7.13
N PRO A 148 6.90 -1.86 -7.49
CA PRO A 148 6.65 -0.83 -8.48
C PRO A 148 6.32 -1.46 -9.84
N ASN A 149 7.13 -2.43 -10.26
CA ASN A 149 7.03 -3.13 -11.53
C ASN A 149 7.13 -4.65 -11.37
N ALA A 150 6.34 -5.36 -12.16
CA ALA A 150 6.35 -6.82 -12.22
C ALA A 150 5.81 -7.30 -13.57
N GLU A 151 6.27 -8.48 -13.95
CA GLU A 151 5.75 -9.28 -15.05
C GLU A 151 4.75 -10.30 -14.50
N ILE A 152 3.60 -10.42 -15.16
CA ILE A 152 2.52 -11.35 -14.82
C ILE A 152 2.40 -12.36 -15.96
N GLY A 153 2.91 -13.57 -15.76
CA GLY A 153 2.65 -14.71 -16.65
C GLY A 153 1.34 -15.39 -16.27
N VAL A 154 0.40 -15.48 -17.21
CA VAL A 154 -0.92 -16.07 -16.99
C VAL A 154 -1.08 -17.30 -17.89
N THR A 155 -1.40 -18.45 -17.30
CA THR A 155 -1.82 -19.65 -18.04
C THR A 155 -3.32 -19.83 -17.91
N TYR A 156 -4.01 -19.93 -19.03
CA TYR A 156 -5.46 -20.10 -19.11
C TYR A 156 -5.88 -21.57 -19.01
N LYS A 157 -7.09 -21.78 -18.52
CA LYS A 157 -7.74 -23.09 -18.53
C LYS A 157 -8.11 -23.46 -19.98
N PRO A 158 -7.69 -24.63 -20.50
CA PRO A 158 -8.04 -25.04 -21.86
C PRO A 158 -9.55 -25.12 -22.03
N LYS A 159 -10.09 -24.44 -23.04
CA LYS A 159 -11.49 -24.51 -23.46
C LYS A 159 -11.56 -24.69 -24.98
N PRO A 160 -12.58 -25.39 -25.52
CA PRO A 160 -12.74 -25.54 -26.96
C PRO A 160 -12.77 -24.18 -27.66
N GLY A 161 -11.95 -24.02 -28.72
CA GLY A 161 -11.84 -22.77 -29.48
C GLY A 161 -10.84 -21.74 -28.90
N LEU A 162 -10.21 -22.01 -27.75
CA LEU A 162 -9.19 -21.12 -27.19
C LEU A 162 -7.84 -21.35 -27.87
N ARG A 163 -7.36 -20.36 -28.64
CA ARG A 163 -6.07 -20.43 -29.37
C ARG A 163 -4.85 -20.06 -28.52
N ILE A 164 -5.00 -19.11 -27.60
CA ILE A 164 -3.91 -18.57 -26.77
C ILE A 164 -4.07 -19.12 -25.35
N LEU A 165 -3.12 -19.94 -24.92
CA LEU A 165 -3.09 -20.57 -23.59
C LEU A 165 -2.24 -19.82 -22.58
N GLU A 166 -1.23 -19.09 -23.03
CA GLU A 166 -0.34 -18.33 -22.18
C GLU A 166 -0.26 -16.88 -22.67
N GLU A 167 -0.24 -15.95 -21.73
CA GLU A 167 -0.20 -14.52 -22.00
C GLU A 167 0.58 -13.82 -20.89
N THR A 168 1.39 -12.83 -21.27
CA THR A 168 2.22 -12.06 -20.34
C THR A 168 1.72 -10.63 -20.30
N PHE A 169 1.54 -10.10 -19.09
CA PHE A 169 1.16 -8.71 -18.86
C PHE A 169 2.22 -8.02 -18.01
N TYR A 170 2.45 -6.73 -18.27
CA TYR A 170 3.39 -5.93 -17.47
C TYR A 170 2.64 -4.91 -16.64
N PHE A 171 3.17 -4.61 -15.44
CA PHE A 171 2.60 -3.55 -14.60
C PHE A 171 2.63 -2.18 -15.28
N SER A 172 3.67 -1.92 -16.08
CA SER A 172 3.86 -0.69 -16.86
C SER A 172 2.68 -0.39 -17.78
N ASP A 173 2.02 -1.42 -18.31
CA ASP A 173 0.89 -1.28 -19.24
C ASP A 173 -0.38 -0.75 -18.55
N PHE A 174 -0.41 -0.76 -17.21
CA PHE A 174 -1.55 -0.31 -16.43
C PHE A 174 -1.24 0.99 -15.68
N LEU A 175 -2.08 2.00 -15.88
CA LEU A 175 -1.97 3.28 -15.18
C LEU A 175 -2.26 3.15 -13.67
N VAL A 176 -1.51 3.92 -12.88
CA VAL A 176 -1.78 4.10 -11.45
C VAL A 176 -2.97 5.05 -11.27
N LYS A 177 -4.03 4.57 -10.61
CA LYS A 177 -5.28 5.32 -10.41
C LYS A 177 -5.52 5.66 -8.94
N ASN A 178 -6.48 6.55 -8.69
CA ASN A 178 -6.93 6.86 -7.33
C ASN A 178 -7.61 5.63 -6.66
N PRO A 179 -7.59 5.54 -5.31
CA PRO A 179 -8.18 4.41 -4.58
C PRO A 179 -9.67 4.19 -4.86
N ARG A 180 -10.42 5.23 -5.23
CA ARG A 180 -11.84 5.14 -5.59
C ARG A 180 -12.10 4.64 -7.01
N ALA A 181 -11.08 4.64 -7.87
CA ALA A 181 -11.25 4.26 -9.27
C ALA A 181 -11.44 2.74 -9.44
N LYS A 182 -12.12 2.33 -10.50
CA LYS A 182 -12.26 0.92 -10.87
C LYS A 182 -10.97 0.42 -11.55
N GLY A 183 -10.65 -0.86 -11.33
CA GLY A 183 -9.55 -1.53 -12.02
C GLY A 183 -9.81 -1.68 -13.51
N VAL A 184 -8.73 -1.97 -14.25
CA VAL A 184 -8.75 -2.29 -15.68
C VAL A 184 -8.93 -3.79 -15.84
N ARG A 185 -9.71 -4.22 -16.83
CA ARG A 185 -9.87 -5.64 -17.14
C ARG A 185 -8.58 -6.15 -17.76
N MET A 186 -7.98 -7.16 -17.13
CA MET A 186 -6.75 -7.80 -17.59
C MET A 186 -7.09 -8.92 -18.57
N THR A 187 -8.07 -9.78 -18.24
CA THR A 187 -8.48 -10.88 -19.11
C THR A 187 -9.91 -11.35 -18.83
N VAL A 188 -10.58 -11.78 -19.89
CA VAL A 188 -11.92 -12.38 -19.89
C VAL A 188 -11.82 -13.91 -19.73
N LYS A 189 -10.66 -14.49 -20.06
CA LYS A 189 -10.41 -15.93 -20.03
C LYS A 189 -10.23 -16.40 -18.59
N GLU A 190 -10.64 -17.63 -18.32
CA GLU A 190 -10.48 -18.25 -16.99
C GLU A 190 -9.01 -18.63 -16.77
N ILE A 191 -8.41 -18.09 -15.70
CA ILE A 191 -7.00 -18.33 -15.35
C ILE A 191 -6.87 -19.64 -14.59
N ALA A 192 -5.99 -20.53 -15.05
CA ALA A 192 -5.61 -21.75 -14.35
C ALA A 192 -4.44 -21.49 -13.39
N SER A 193 -3.41 -20.77 -13.84
CA SER A 193 -2.26 -20.42 -13.01
C SER A 193 -1.75 -19.01 -13.32
N MET A 194 -1.17 -18.37 -12.29
CA MET A 194 -0.61 -17.03 -12.39
C MET A 194 0.76 -17.02 -11.73
N ARG A 195 1.77 -16.60 -12.48
CA ARG A 195 3.15 -16.41 -12.02
C ARG A 195 3.45 -14.93 -12.05
N ILE A 196 4.04 -14.42 -10.97
CA ILE A 196 4.41 -13.01 -10.84
C ILE A 196 5.91 -12.96 -10.59
N ARG A 197 6.62 -12.18 -11.40
CA ARG A 197 8.06 -11.94 -11.25
C ARG A 197 8.29 -10.44 -11.11
N ALA A 198 8.90 -10.02 -10.00
CA ALA A 198 9.29 -8.62 -9.83
C ALA A 198 10.44 -8.28 -10.79
N VAL A 199 10.33 -7.14 -11.47
CA VAL A 199 11.33 -6.65 -12.43
C VAL A 199 11.80 -5.27 -11.99
N LYS A 200 13.10 -4.98 -12.16
CA LYS A 200 13.71 -3.70 -11.73
C LYS A 200 13.45 -2.56 -12.72
N GLU A 201 13.33 -2.86 -14.01
CA GLU A 201 13.16 -1.88 -15.09
C GLU A 201 11.77 -2.00 -15.73
N ASP A 202 11.28 -0.89 -16.31
CA ASP A 202 10.03 -0.84 -17.06
C ASP A 202 10.19 -1.59 -18.39
N VAL A 203 9.79 -2.86 -18.42
CA VAL A 203 9.74 -3.64 -19.67
C VAL A 203 8.36 -3.40 -20.29
N SER A 204 8.16 -2.22 -20.89
CA SER A 204 6.94 -1.97 -21.67
C SER A 204 7.03 -2.67 -23.02
N SER A 205 5.97 -3.36 -23.42
CA SER A 205 5.88 -4.01 -24.75
C SER A 205 5.58 -3.04 -25.90
N ALA A 206 5.40 -1.74 -25.59
CA ALA A 206 5.27 -0.69 -26.58
C ALA A 206 6.65 -0.36 -27.14
N LYS A 207 7.05 -1.08 -28.20
CA LYS A 207 7.93 -0.46 -29.21
C LYS A 207 7.13 0.70 -29.79
N ASP A 208 7.50 1.93 -29.49
CA ASP A 208 7.10 3.05 -30.32
C ASP A 208 7.51 2.69 -31.76
N PRO A 209 6.58 2.64 -32.74
CA PRO A 209 7.00 2.58 -34.12
C PRO A 209 7.76 3.89 -34.38
N GLU A 210 9.06 3.77 -34.65
CA GLU A 210 9.86 4.88 -35.18
C GLU A 210 9.09 5.46 -36.37
N LEU A 211 8.54 6.65 -36.16
CA LEU A 211 7.83 7.40 -37.18
C LEU A 211 8.88 7.79 -38.21
N PHE A 212 8.87 7.06 -39.33
CA PHE A 212 9.48 7.36 -40.63
C PHE A 212 10.31 8.65 -40.66
N ASP A 213 11.63 8.50 -40.71
CA ASP A 213 12.53 9.58 -41.13
C ASP A 213 12.00 10.13 -42.47
N GLU A 214 11.69 11.42 -42.49
CA GLU A 214 11.37 12.14 -43.72
C GLU A 214 12.56 12.00 -44.67
N GLU A 215 12.37 11.33 -45.81
CA GLU A 215 13.28 11.41 -46.95
C GLU A 215 13.29 12.88 -47.42
N GLU A 216 14.29 13.65 -46.98
CA GLU A 216 14.73 14.84 -47.72
C GLU A 216 15.35 14.36 -49.05
N GLU A 217 14.52 14.24 -50.09
CA GLU A 217 15.00 14.21 -51.46
C GLU A 217 15.59 15.59 -51.83
N ALA A 218 16.79 15.53 -52.41
CA ALA A 218 17.67 16.61 -52.81
C ALA A 218 17.22 17.41 -54.04
#